data_AF-A0A1I0FBD7-F1
#
_entry.id   AF-A0A1I0FBD7-F1
#
_cell.length_a   1.000
_cell.length_b   1.000
_cell.length_c   1.000
_cell.angle_alpha   90.00
_cell.angle_beta   90.00
_cell.angle_gamma   90.00
#
_symmetry.space_group_name_H-M   'P 1'
#
loop_
_entity.id
_entity.type
_entity.pdbx_description
1 polymer ?
#
loop_
_entity_poly.entity_id
_entity_poly.type
_entity_poly.pdbx_seq_one_letter_code
_entity_poly.pdbx_strand_id
1 'polypeptide(L)'
;MPSENKTPNIELNQWQGNEHPKREDFVEDNSKIDAAIKETNNKRVTHEAETMPHSFIGSDGKTYRWGLGQQGGLYGFLYEEVVE
;
A
#
# COMPACT_ATOMS: atom_id res chain seq x y z
N MET A 1 2.51 12.30 -29.92
CA MET A 1 1.11 11.98 -29.61
C MET A 1 0.99 11.81 -28.10
N PRO A 2 0.11 12.56 -27.40
CA PRO A 2 -0.18 12.26 -26.01
C PRO A 2 -0.66 10.81 -25.91
N SER A 3 -0.40 10.13 -24.80
CA SER A 3 -0.78 8.73 -24.68
C SER A 3 -2.30 8.56 -24.67
N GLU A 4 -2.84 8.01 -25.75
CA GLU A 4 -4.25 7.61 -25.82
C GLU A 4 -4.49 6.30 -25.06
N ASN A 5 -3.45 5.47 -24.88
CA ASN A 5 -3.50 4.15 -24.26
C ASN A 5 -2.93 4.15 -22.82
N LYS A 6 -3.66 4.77 -21.89
CA LYS A 6 -3.35 4.76 -20.46
C LYS A 6 -3.94 3.52 -19.80
N THR A 7 -3.26 2.97 -18.79
CA THR A 7 -3.84 1.87 -17.99
C THR A 7 -4.88 2.42 -17.01
N PRO A 8 -5.98 1.70 -16.71
CA PRO A 8 -7.09 2.26 -15.95
C PRO A 8 -6.87 2.34 -14.43
N ASN A 9 -5.94 1.56 -13.87
CA ASN A 9 -5.86 1.37 -12.41
C ASN A 9 -4.74 2.17 -11.74
N ILE A 10 -3.59 2.27 -12.41
CA ILE A 10 -2.41 3.00 -11.92
C ILE A 10 -1.89 3.99 -12.97
N GLU A 11 -2.71 4.24 -14.00
CA GLU A 11 -2.51 5.31 -14.97
C GLU A 11 -1.12 5.31 -15.62
N LEU A 12 -0.58 4.16 -16.02
CA LEU A 12 0.72 4.10 -16.70
C LEU A 12 0.69 4.81 -18.06
N ASN A 13 1.89 5.15 -18.55
CA ASN A 13 2.15 5.83 -19.82
C ASN A 13 1.60 7.26 -19.84
N GLN A 14 1.90 8.17 -18.90
CA GLN A 14 1.35 9.55 -18.88
C GLN A 14 2.04 10.57 -19.82
N TRP A 15 2.40 10.14 -21.04
CA TRP A 15 3.20 10.97 -21.95
C TRP A 15 2.41 12.15 -22.53
N GLN A 16 3.04 13.32 -22.60
CA GLN A 16 2.45 14.57 -23.14
C GLN A 16 2.58 14.71 -24.66
N GLY A 17 3.32 13.80 -25.29
CA GLY A 17 3.26 13.56 -26.73
C GLY A 17 4.18 14.36 -27.62
N ASN A 18 4.91 15.33 -27.09
CA ASN A 18 6.10 15.92 -27.69
C ASN A 18 7.40 15.34 -27.08
N GLU A 19 7.27 14.36 -26.20
CA GLU A 19 8.35 13.68 -25.50
C GLU A 19 8.95 12.57 -26.37
N HIS A 20 10.28 12.40 -26.25
CA HIS A 20 11.01 11.30 -26.88
C HIS A 20 11.59 10.46 -25.73
N PRO A 21 10.89 9.38 -25.31
CA PRO A 21 11.33 8.56 -24.20
C PRO A 21 12.72 8.01 -24.47
N LYS A 22 13.62 8.20 -23.50
CA LYS A 22 14.95 7.60 -23.49
C LYS A 22 14.88 6.25 -22.79
N ARG A 23 15.93 5.44 -22.96
CA ARG A 23 16.04 4.16 -22.24
C ARG A 23 16.00 4.38 -20.73
N GLU A 24 16.58 5.48 -20.27
CA GLU A 24 16.61 5.87 -18.86
C GLU A 24 15.20 6.08 -18.29
N ASP A 25 14.28 6.69 -19.05
CA ASP A 25 12.91 6.94 -18.60
C ASP A 25 12.18 5.60 -18.33
N PHE A 26 12.37 4.62 -19.21
CA PHE A 26 11.80 3.27 -19.00
C PHE A 26 12.42 2.55 -17.81
N VAL A 27 13.72 2.71 -17.56
CA VAL A 27 14.39 2.12 -16.39
C VAL A 27 13.85 2.74 -15.11
N GLU A 28 13.68 4.06 -15.08
CA GLU A 28 13.12 4.78 -13.94
C GLU A 28 11.67 4.37 -13.67
N ASP A 29 10.82 4.31 -14.70
CA ASP A 29 9.43 3.89 -14.58
C ASP A 29 9.33 2.43 -14.09
N ASN A 30 10.13 1.52 -14.65
CA ASN A 30 10.19 0.13 -14.18
C ASN A 30 10.60 0.05 -12.71
N SER A 31 11.57 0.85 -12.27
CA SER A 31 12.00 0.88 -10.87
C SER A 31 10.90 1.40 -9.95
N LYS A 32 10.14 2.41 -10.36
CA LYS A 32 9.00 2.94 -9.59
C LYS A 32 7.88 1.92 -9.46
N ILE A 33 7.53 1.25 -10.57
CA ILE A 33 6.49 0.22 -10.61
C ILE A 33 6.88 -0.96 -9.72
N ASP A 34 8.12 -1.46 -9.84
CA ASP A 34 8.63 -2.56 -9.02
C ASP A 34 8.59 -2.21 -7.52
N ALA A 35 9.05 -1.02 -7.15
CA ALA A 35 9.01 -0.54 -5.76
C ALA A 35 7.57 -0.48 -5.21
N ALA A 36 6.62 0.08 -5.98
CA ALA A 36 5.23 0.17 -5.57
C ALA A 36 4.56 -1.21 -5.43
N ILE A 37 4.85 -2.15 -6.34
CA ILE A 37 4.37 -3.53 -6.27
C ILE A 37 4.94 -4.23 -5.04
N LYS A 38 6.25 -4.09 -4.79
CA LYS A 38 6.90 -4.67 -3.61
C LYS A 38 6.31 -4.12 -2.32
N GLU A 39 6.11 -2.81 -2.21
CA GLU A 39 5.49 -2.19 -1.03
C GLU A 39 4.06 -2.70 -0.81
N THR A 40 3.26 -2.77 -1.87
CA THR A 40 1.88 -3.28 -1.81
C THR A 40 1.86 -4.75 -1.37
N ASN A 41 2.75 -5.58 -1.91
CA ASN A 41 2.87 -6.99 -1.52
C ASN A 41 3.30 -7.14 -0.07
N ASN A 42 4.26 -6.34 0.40
CA ASN A 42 4.70 -6.38 1.80
C ASN A 42 3.53 -6.02 2.74
N LYS A 43 2.78 -4.95 2.44
CA LYS A 43 1.59 -4.56 3.21
C LYS A 43 0.56 -5.71 3.27
N ARG A 44 0.31 -6.39 2.16
CA ARG A 44 -0.59 -7.54 2.11
C ARG A 44 -0.06 -8.70 2.96
N VAL A 45 1.21 -9.07 2.82
CA VAL A 45 1.83 -10.15 3.60
C VAL A 45 1.77 -9.85 5.09
N THR A 46 2.06 -8.61 5.51
CA THR A 46 1.92 -8.21 6.92
C THR A 46 0.48 -8.39 7.40
N HIS A 47 -0.51 -7.96 6.61
CA HIS A 47 -1.92 -8.09 6.99
C HIS A 47 -2.43 -9.55 6.95
N GLU A 48 -1.79 -10.45 6.20
CA GLU A 48 -2.07 -11.88 6.19
C GLU A 48 -1.39 -12.62 7.36
N ALA A 49 -0.19 -12.18 7.76
CA ALA A 49 0.60 -12.79 8.83
C ALA A 49 0.19 -12.32 10.24
N GLU A 50 -0.22 -11.05 10.37
CA GLU A 50 -0.54 -10.42 11.64
C GLU A 50 -1.99 -9.94 11.65
N THR A 51 -2.79 -10.44 12.59
CA THR A 51 -4.20 -10.06 12.73
C THR A 51 -4.40 -8.63 13.24
N MET A 52 -3.38 -8.04 13.89
CA MET A 52 -3.40 -6.66 14.40
C MET A 52 -2.11 -5.87 14.06
N PRO A 53 -1.87 -5.54 12.78
CA PRO A 53 -0.60 -4.98 12.29
C PRO A 53 -0.45 -3.47 12.50
N HIS A 54 -1.49 -2.79 12.99
CA HIS A 54 -1.49 -1.33 13.15
C HIS A 54 -1.38 -0.94 14.61
N SER A 55 -0.75 0.21 14.90
CA SER A 55 -0.65 0.76 16.25
C SER A 55 -0.83 2.28 16.29
N PHE A 56 -1.26 2.78 17.45
CA PHE A 56 -1.36 4.21 17.73
C PHE A 56 -1.22 4.48 19.23
N ILE A 57 -0.96 5.73 19.60
CA ILE A 57 -0.94 6.19 20.99
C ILE A 57 -2.28 6.84 21.31
N GLY A 58 -2.97 6.34 22.33
CA GLY A 58 -4.24 6.88 22.81
C GLY A 58 -4.07 8.22 23.53
N SER A 59 -5.19 8.93 23.74
CA SER A 59 -5.20 10.20 24.50
C SER A 59 -4.82 10.03 25.98
N ASP A 60 -4.86 8.79 26.47
CA ASP A 60 -4.41 8.36 27.79
C ASP A 60 -2.91 8.04 27.84
N GLY A 61 -2.19 8.20 26.73
CA GLY A 61 -0.75 7.96 26.64
C GLY A 61 -0.36 6.49 26.46
N LYS A 62 -1.33 5.58 26.32
CA LYS A 62 -1.09 4.14 26.14
C LYS A 62 -0.98 3.77 24.67
N THR A 63 -0.20 2.74 24.37
CA THR A 63 -0.08 2.20 23.01
C THR A 63 -1.15 1.13 22.79
N TYR A 64 -1.88 1.24 21.70
CA TYR A 64 -2.86 0.25 21.27
C TYR A 64 -2.44 -0.35 19.93
N ARG A 65 -2.72 -1.63 19.73
CA ARG A 65 -2.67 -2.27 18.42
C ARG A 65 -4.06 -2.67 17.95
N TRP A 66 -4.26 -2.67 16.63
CA TRP A 66 -5.54 -2.98 16.01
C TRP A 66 -5.39 -3.66 14.67
N GLY A 67 -6.43 -4.39 14.27
CA GLY A 67 -6.55 -4.98 12.95
C GLY A 67 -7.86 -5.75 12.77
N LEU A 68 -8.00 -6.38 11.61
CA LEU A 68 -9.21 -7.13 11.26
C LEU A 68 -9.19 -8.51 11.94
N GLY A 69 -10.20 -8.79 12.74
CA GLY A 69 -10.37 -10.08 13.38
C GLY A 69 -11.82 -10.51 13.46
N GLN A 70 -12.05 -11.73 13.96
CA GLN A 70 -13.40 -12.26 14.18
C GLN A 70 -13.72 -12.27 15.67
N GLN A 71 -14.86 -11.67 16.05
CA GLN A 71 -15.37 -11.69 17.42
C GLN A 71 -16.82 -12.15 17.42
N GLY A 72 -17.10 -13.23 18.14
CA GLY A 72 -18.45 -13.80 18.21
C GLY A 72 -19.03 -14.21 16.85
N GLY A 73 -18.18 -14.59 15.89
CA GLY A 73 -18.61 -15.00 14.55
C GLY A 73 -18.66 -13.87 13.51
N LEU A 74 -18.55 -12.61 13.92
CA LEU A 74 -18.56 -11.45 13.02
C LEU A 74 -17.15 -10.89 12.81
N TYR A 75 -16.85 -10.44 11.59
CA TYR A 75 -15.62 -9.72 11.31
C TYR A 75 -15.75 -8.26 11.75
N GLY A 76 -14.72 -7.75 12.43
CA GLY A 76 -14.65 -6.37 12.88
C GLY A 76 -13.21 -5.94 13.16
N PHE A 77 -13.01 -4.65 13.38
CA PHE A 77 -11.74 -4.14 13.87
C PHE A 77 -11.65 -4.41 15.37
N LEU A 78 -10.61 -5.16 15.76
CA LEU A 78 -10.30 -5.45 17.15
C LEU A 78 -9.20 -4.51 17.63
N TYR A 79 -9.24 -4.16 18.91
CA TYR A 79 -8.30 -3.24 19.56
C TYR A 79 -7.83 -3.86 20.86
N GLU A 80 -6.53 -3.78 21.13
CA GLU A 80 -5.97 -4.17 22.43
C GLU A 80 -4.83 -3.25 22.87
N GLU A 81 -4.76 -3.02 24.18
CA GLU A 81 -3.65 -2.29 24.81
C GLU A 81 -2.38 -3.13 24.71
N VAL A 82 -1.28 -2.53 24.25
CA VAL A 82 0.03 -3.16 24.28
C VAL A 82 0.60 -2.97 25.68
N VAL A 83 0.56 -4.05 26.47
CA VAL A 83 1.15 -4.10 27.80
C VAL A 83 2.56 -4.69 27.66
N GLU A 84 3.59 -3.91 27.97
CA GLU A 84 4.99 -4.36 28.05
C GLU A 84 5.26 -5.27 29.26
#